data_AF-A0A7W8G8F3-F1
#
_entry.id   AF-A0A7W8G8F3-F1
#
_cell.length_a   1.000
_cell.length_b   1.000
_cell.length_c   1.000
_cell.angle_alpha   90.00
_cell.angle_beta   90.00
_cell.angle_gamma   90.00
#
_symmetry.space_group_name_H-M   'P 1'
#
loop_
_entity.id
_entity.type
_entity.pdbx_description
1 polymer ?
#
loop_
_entity_poly.entity_id
_entity_poly.type
_entity_poly.pdbx_seq_one_letter_code
_entity_poly.pdbx_strand_id
1 'polypeptide(L)'
;MKKYLRLIHILFLLTIFSSCGNDYSCPDSYVLPKDDGKTAKPAAESESPAGDSSSEESSGEEDIYYPDDTLYEVEVDEKLDEDLSLHEKRKWTFLLYMAADNNLEGDGITDFNEMEQVDYGEDANLLVLFDRSENYDATNGNWTDTRLYRISKDEQQNKTMIASEWLDCEELCLKKDGATELDMANPLTMSGFLSFARRCYPAENYALIIWGHGTGWRSSELPAEPYRAVAIDSASSSYMTISQMRQAISEGMGGEKISVIGFDTCFGVCLESAYELSSCAKYMVGTPALVPESGWNYTDLFTDFLAGKKTVSSFMEAACSQFKKSYKNYTYAAFSCINLEKIPELVNQLSLYAKSLAASIKTKDDRDKVFSVFTEKCVSYCAVSYPSDFYVDLKDLLSFMDSNDRKSRLVRSLNDSLVSSWSASGRTASMGLFFCVYQSSGVIQASHPSMYTNGSRDPLVSRFVTDCTGYVPCIKKNGSLLEKLFYTNF
;
A
#
# COMPACT_ATOMS: atom_id res chain seq x y z
N MET A 1 11.52 -14.78 51.83
CA MET A 1 10.41 -14.46 50.91
C MET A 1 10.90 -13.96 49.54
N LYS A 2 11.78 -14.69 48.83
CA LYS A 2 12.15 -14.42 47.42
C LYS A 2 12.46 -15.70 46.61
N LYS A 3 11.93 -16.86 47.03
CA LYS A 3 12.10 -18.14 46.30
C LYS A 3 10.79 -18.92 46.02
N TYR A 4 9.63 -18.36 46.37
CA TYR A 4 8.32 -19.00 46.14
C TYR A 4 7.45 -18.31 45.07
N LEU A 5 7.90 -17.22 44.45
CA LEU A 5 7.13 -16.52 43.40
C LEU A 5 7.42 -17.02 41.97
N ARG A 6 8.48 -17.83 41.76
CA ARG A 6 8.85 -18.36 40.43
C ARG A 6 8.24 -19.72 40.07
N LEU A 7 7.64 -20.44 41.03
CA LEU A 7 6.95 -21.71 40.74
C LEU A 7 5.47 -21.56 40.36
N ILE A 8 4.84 -20.42 40.68
CA ILE A 8 3.42 -20.20 40.36
C ILE A 8 3.24 -19.68 38.91
N HIS A 9 4.24 -19.01 38.33
CA HIS A 9 4.20 -18.60 36.92
C HIS A 9 4.51 -19.73 35.93
N ILE A 10 5.24 -20.77 36.34
CA ILE A 10 5.58 -21.91 35.47
C ILE A 10 4.42 -22.93 35.39
N LEU A 11 3.59 -23.05 36.44
CA LEU A 11 2.43 -23.95 36.41
C LEU A 11 1.20 -23.36 35.68
N PHE A 12 1.13 -22.05 35.43
CA PHE A 12 0.03 -21.44 34.68
C PHE A 12 0.28 -21.42 33.15
N LEU A 13 1.53 -21.57 32.72
CA LEU A 13 1.91 -21.66 31.30
C LEU A 13 1.85 -23.09 30.73
N LEU A 14 1.86 -24.12 31.58
CA LEU A 14 1.84 -25.53 31.15
C LEU A 14 0.43 -26.14 31.03
N THR A 15 -0.63 -25.44 31.44
CA THR A 15 -2.03 -25.88 31.28
C THR A 15 -2.75 -25.29 30.07
N ILE A 16 -2.09 -24.43 29.27
CA ILE A 16 -2.62 -23.95 27.98
C ILE A 16 -2.12 -24.83 26.81
N PHE A 17 -1.14 -25.71 27.03
CA PHE A 17 -0.51 -26.52 25.96
C PHE A 17 -1.01 -27.96 25.80
N SER A 18 -2.23 -28.28 26.25
CA SER A 18 -2.81 -29.61 25.98
C SER A 18 -4.32 -29.55 25.77
N SER A 19 -4.74 -28.82 24.73
CA SER A 19 -6.03 -28.99 24.04
C SER A 19 -6.17 -27.91 22.95
N CYS A 20 -5.40 -28.01 21.87
CA CYS A 20 -5.79 -27.44 20.58
C CYS A 20 -5.13 -28.30 19.50
N GLY A 21 -5.94 -29.16 18.88
CA GLY A 21 -5.56 -29.80 17.63
C GLY A 21 -5.42 -28.75 16.53
N ASN A 22 -4.61 -29.09 15.55
CA ASN A 22 -4.51 -28.44 14.23
C ASN A 22 -5.86 -27.87 13.78
N ASP A 23 -5.93 -26.54 13.64
CA ASP A 23 -6.71 -25.81 12.64
C ASP A 23 -6.45 -24.31 12.85
N TYR A 24 -5.33 -23.81 12.33
CA TYR A 24 -5.12 -22.38 12.14
C TYR A 24 -5.71 -21.99 10.79
N SER A 25 -7.04 -21.86 10.74
CA SER A 25 -7.74 -21.14 9.68
C SER A 25 -7.90 -19.68 10.14
N CYS A 26 -7.16 -18.77 9.50
CA CYS A 26 -7.37 -17.33 9.62
C CYS A 26 -8.82 -17.01 9.18
N PRO A 27 -9.60 -16.23 9.95
CA PRO A 27 -10.99 -15.97 9.60
C PRO A 27 -11.07 -15.09 8.35
N ASP A 28 -11.74 -15.64 7.35
CA ASP A 28 -12.21 -15.02 6.12
C ASP A 28 -12.61 -13.54 6.28
N SER A 29 -12.15 -12.70 5.35
CA SER A 29 -12.60 -11.32 5.22
C SER A 29 -14.12 -11.24 5.10
N TYR A 30 -14.75 -10.42 5.94
CA TYR A 30 -16.18 -10.19 5.90
C TYR A 30 -16.54 -9.26 4.73
N VAL A 31 -17.23 -9.80 3.72
CA VAL A 31 -18.34 -9.07 3.11
C VAL A 31 -19.50 -9.21 4.09
N LEU A 32 -20.04 -8.10 4.61
CA LEU A 32 -21.20 -8.16 5.51
C LEU A 32 -22.27 -9.09 4.91
N PRO A 33 -22.73 -10.11 5.65
CA PRO A 33 -23.90 -10.88 5.24
C PRO A 33 -25.08 -9.93 5.05
N LYS A 34 -25.91 -10.21 4.05
CA LYS A 34 -27.27 -9.65 4.00
C LYS A 34 -27.95 -10.05 5.31
N ASP A 35 -28.18 -9.10 6.22
CA ASP A 35 -29.00 -9.34 7.41
C ASP A 35 -29.92 -8.14 7.68
N ASP A 36 -31.19 -8.36 7.40
CA ASP A 36 -32.35 -7.99 8.20
C ASP A 36 -32.51 -6.51 8.61
N GLY A 37 -32.49 -5.61 7.63
CA GLY A 37 -33.38 -4.44 7.64
C GLY A 37 -33.28 -3.48 8.83
N LYS A 38 -32.10 -3.29 9.43
CA LYS A 38 -31.86 -2.22 10.41
C LYS A 38 -30.99 -1.14 9.80
N THR A 39 -31.64 -0.03 9.50
CA THR A 39 -31.03 1.20 8.99
C THR A 39 -29.96 1.73 9.94
N ALA A 40 -28.76 2.00 9.41
CA ALA A 40 -27.72 2.72 10.12
C ALA A 40 -28.17 4.16 10.42
N LYS A 41 -28.11 4.57 11.68
CA LYS A 41 -28.35 5.96 12.11
C LYS A 41 -27.02 6.60 12.53
N PRO A 42 -26.74 7.85 12.12
CA PRO A 42 -25.61 8.59 12.64
C PRO A 42 -25.80 8.89 14.14
N ALA A 43 -24.73 8.74 14.91
CA ALA A 43 -24.70 9.09 16.33
C ALA A 43 -24.70 10.62 16.51
N ALA A 44 -25.46 11.11 17.48
CA ALA A 44 -25.50 12.53 17.85
C ALA A 44 -24.40 12.84 18.87
N GLU A 45 -23.67 13.92 18.66
CA GLU A 45 -22.65 14.43 19.58
C GLU A 45 -23.28 15.14 20.79
N SER A 46 -22.71 14.90 21.97
CA SER A 46 -23.00 15.62 23.21
C SER A 46 -21.96 16.72 23.42
N GLU A 47 -22.41 17.97 23.50
CA GLU A 47 -21.59 19.13 23.87
C GLU A 47 -21.13 19.08 25.33
N SER A 48 -19.90 19.53 25.60
CA SER A 48 -19.47 19.98 26.92
C SER A 48 -18.47 21.15 26.80
N PRO A 49 -18.35 22.03 27.82
CA PRO A 49 -18.28 23.47 27.60
C PRO A 49 -16.87 24.06 27.61
N ALA A 50 -16.80 25.27 27.04
CA ALA A 50 -15.65 26.15 27.00
C ALA A 50 -15.10 26.52 28.39
N GLY A 51 -13.78 26.44 28.51
CA GLY A 51 -12.99 27.02 29.61
C GLY A 51 -12.07 28.11 29.05
N ASP A 52 -12.30 29.33 29.50
CA ASP A 52 -11.53 30.54 29.26
C ASP A 52 -10.29 30.59 30.19
N SER A 53 -9.13 30.93 29.65
CA SER A 53 -8.07 31.59 30.42
C SER A 53 -7.04 32.26 29.50
N SER A 54 -7.07 33.59 29.51
CA SER A 54 -6.03 34.49 29.01
C SER A 54 -4.72 34.37 29.80
N SER A 55 -3.57 34.45 29.11
CA SER A 55 -2.46 35.33 29.54
C SER A 55 -1.51 35.59 28.37
N GLU A 56 -1.22 36.88 28.19
CA GLU A 56 -0.27 37.46 27.26
C GLU A 56 1.17 37.16 27.70
N GLU A 57 2.09 36.92 26.76
CA GLU A 57 3.48 37.34 26.93
C GLU A 57 4.21 37.50 25.58
N SER A 58 4.47 38.78 25.27
CA SER A 58 5.73 39.36 24.79
C SER A 58 6.47 38.75 23.58
N SER A 59 6.40 39.51 22.49
CA SER A 59 7.22 39.47 21.27
C SER A 59 8.72 39.66 21.51
N GLY A 60 9.53 38.86 20.82
CA GLY A 60 10.95 39.13 20.51
C GLY A 60 11.28 38.57 19.13
N GLU A 61 11.36 39.45 18.13
CA GLU A 61 11.82 39.15 16.77
C GLU A 61 13.34 39.10 16.73
N GLU A 62 13.92 38.01 16.21
CA GLU A 62 15.29 37.99 15.70
C GLU A 62 15.26 37.61 14.21
N ASP A 63 15.72 38.54 13.38
CA ASP A 63 15.85 38.43 11.93
C ASP A 63 16.91 37.38 11.54
N ILE A 64 16.51 36.35 10.79
CA ILE A 64 17.43 35.42 10.14
C ILE A 64 17.57 35.80 8.66
N TYR A 65 18.76 36.22 8.29
CA TYR A 65 19.21 36.56 6.94
C TYR A 65 19.47 35.29 6.11
N TYR A 66 18.75 35.12 4.99
CA TYR A 66 19.00 34.08 3.98
C TYR A 66 19.65 34.71 2.74
N PRO A 67 20.85 34.28 2.31
CA PRO A 67 21.44 34.76 1.07
C PRO A 67 20.86 34.04 -0.17
N ASP A 68 20.65 34.87 -1.19
CA ASP A 68 20.25 34.71 -2.59
C ASP A 68 20.42 33.33 -3.27
N ASP A 69 19.35 32.85 -3.90
CA ASP A 69 19.25 31.65 -4.74
C ASP A 69 19.90 31.89 -6.12
N THR A 70 21.20 31.60 -6.26
CA THR A 70 21.77 31.35 -7.58
C THR A 70 21.57 29.88 -7.95
N LEU A 71 20.54 29.62 -8.77
CA LEU A 71 20.31 28.34 -9.46
C LEU A 71 21.50 28.04 -10.39
N TYR A 72 22.29 27.04 -10.03
CA TYR A 72 23.18 26.36 -10.98
C TYR A 72 22.36 25.28 -11.68
N GLU A 73 22.07 25.46 -12.96
CA GLU A 73 21.62 24.36 -13.83
C GLU A 73 22.77 23.36 -13.95
N VAL A 74 22.60 22.18 -13.35
CA VAL A 74 23.49 21.04 -13.58
C VAL A 74 22.95 20.33 -14.82
N GLU A 75 23.63 20.52 -15.96
CA GLU A 75 23.45 19.65 -17.12
C GLU A 75 23.96 18.25 -16.76
N VAL A 76 23.05 17.28 -16.67
CA VAL A 76 23.40 15.87 -16.42
C VAL A 76 23.86 15.27 -17.74
N ASP A 77 25.16 14.97 -17.84
CA ASP A 77 25.76 14.34 -19.02
C ASP A 77 25.47 12.82 -18.99
N GLU A 78 24.55 12.36 -19.84
CA GLU A 78 24.14 10.94 -19.96
C GLU A 78 25.34 9.98 -20.20
N LYS A 79 26.47 10.47 -20.72
CA LYS A 79 27.67 9.64 -20.94
C LYS A 79 28.45 9.32 -19.67
N LEU A 80 28.32 10.12 -18.61
CA LEU A 80 29.01 9.87 -17.34
C LEU A 80 28.34 8.74 -16.54
N ASP A 81 27.03 8.52 -16.70
CA ASP A 81 26.29 7.44 -16.03
C ASP A 81 26.60 6.05 -16.62
N GLU A 82 26.91 5.93 -17.91
CA GLU A 82 27.29 4.64 -18.51
C GLU A 82 28.64 4.10 -17.98
N ASP A 83 29.62 4.97 -17.73
CA ASP A 83 30.98 4.61 -17.29
C ASP A 83 31.08 4.33 -15.77
N LEU A 84 30.00 4.61 -15.01
CA LEU A 84 29.89 4.36 -13.57
C LEU A 84 29.07 3.10 -13.23
N SER A 85 28.49 2.44 -14.24
CA SER A 85 27.73 1.21 -14.02
C SER A 85 28.65 0.04 -13.68
N LEU A 86 28.49 -0.53 -12.47
CA LEU A 86 29.29 -1.67 -12.01
C LEU A 86 28.95 -2.98 -12.74
N HIS A 87 27.77 -3.03 -13.36
CA HIS A 87 27.26 -4.21 -14.07
C HIS A 87 26.66 -3.86 -15.42
N GLU A 88 26.74 -4.80 -16.36
CA GLU A 88 26.13 -4.67 -17.68
C GLU A 88 24.61 -4.51 -17.60
N LYS A 89 24.06 -3.68 -18.49
CA LYS A 89 22.63 -3.38 -18.57
C LYS A 89 21.81 -4.64 -18.90
N ARG A 90 20.82 -4.95 -18.06
CA ARG A 90 19.92 -6.11 -18.24
C ARG A 90 18.54 -5.71 -18.78
N LYS A 91 17.70 -6.69 -19.14
CA LYS A 91 16.31 -6.41 -19.51
C LYS A 91 15.47 -5.97 -18.32
N TRP A 92 15.75 -6.58 -17.15
CA TRP A 92 15.01 -6.34 -15.92
C TRP A 92 15.93 -6.17 -14.72
N THR A 93 15.58 -5.24 -13.85
CA THR A 93 16.03 -5.21 -12.47
C THR A 93 14.78 -5.21 -11.57
N PHE A 94 14.60 -6.29 -10.82
CA PHE A 94 13.57 -6.42 -9.79
C PHE A 94 14.11 -5.92 -8.46
N LEU A 95 13.30 -5.16 -7.75
CA LEU A 95 13.64 -4.49 -6.50
C LEU A 95 12.59 -4.87 -5.47
N LEU A 96 12.95 -5.71 -4.52
CA LEU A 96 12.09 -6.05 -3.39
C LEU A 96 12.49 -5.22 -2.18
N TYR A 97 11.51 -4.52 -1.63
CA TYR A 97 11.64 -3.68 -0.44
C TYR A 97 10.87 -4.35 0.70
N MET A 98 11.57 -5.13 1.52
CA MET A 98 11.00 -6.02 2.54
C MET A 98 11.13 -5.40 3.93
N ALA A 99 10.06 -4.73 4.37
CA ALA A 99 9.93 -4.20 5.72
C ALA A 99 9.38 -5.29 6.65
N ALA A 100 10.26 -6.11 7.20
CA ALA A 100 9.89 -7.29 7.99
C ALA A 100 10.33 -7.22 9.45
N ASP A 101 10.73 -6.05 9.93
CA ASP A 101 10.81 -5.76 11.36
C ASP A 101 9.38 -5.61 11.95
N ASN A 102 8.68 -6.73 11.97
CA ASN A 102 7.33 -6.92 12.48
C ASN A 102 7.01 -8.43 12.50
N ASN A 103 5.76 -8.77 12.81
CA ASN A 103 5.32 -10.16 12.96
C ASN A 103 5.33 -11.00 11.67
N LEU A 104 5.68 -10.42 10.51
CA LEU A 104 5.82 -11.14 9.24
C LEU A 104 7.27 -11.61 8.98
N GLU A 105 8.22 -11.38 9.88
CA GLU A 105 9.65 -11.73 9.67
C GLU A 105 9.87 -13.16 9.11
N GLY A 106 9.17 -14.16 9.66
CA GLY A 106 9.26 -15.55 9.22
C GLY A 106 8.71 -15.79 7.80
N ASP A 107 7.63 -15.10 7.42
CA ASP A 107 7.12 -15.11 6.05
C ASP A 107 8.13 -14.43 5.10
N GLY A 108 8.75 -13.34 5.53
CA GLY A 108 9.81 -12.67 4.76
C GLY A 108 11.01 -13.57 4.48
N ILE A 109 11.43 -14.39 5.47
CA ILE A 109 12.48 -15.40 5.25
C ILE A 109 12.01 -16.48 4.28
N THR A 110 10.74 -16.90 4.37
CA THR A 110 10.17 -17.89 3.46
C THR A 110 10.21 -17.38 2.02
N ASP A 111 9.71 -16.17 1.79
CA ASP A 111 9.70 -15.53 0.47
C ASP A 111 11.11 -15.27 -0.08
N PHE A 112 12.05 -14.91 0.80
CA PHE A 112 13.46 -14.82 0.42
C PHE A 112 13.98 -16.15 -0.15
N ASN A 113 13.74 -17.25 0.55
CA ASN A 113 14.16 -18.58 0.10
C ASN A 113 13.39 -19.03 -1.16
N GLU A 114 12.14 -18.60 -1.35
CA GLU A 114 11.40 -18.83 -2.60
C GLU A 114 12.09 -18.16 -3.80
N MET A 115 12.57 -16.93 -3.64
CA MET A 115 13.30 -16.20 -4.68
C MET A 115 14.63 -16.89 -5.04
N GLU A 116 15.28 -17.54 -4.08
CA GLU A 116 16.51 -18.32 -4.28
C GLU A 116 16.29 -19.65 -5.01
N GLN A 117 15.05 -20.07 -5.27
CA GLN A 117 14.80 -21.28 -6.07
C GLN A 117 14.93 -21.05 -7.58
N VAL A 118 15.12 -19.80 -8.00
CA VAL A 118 15.00 -19.39 -9.41
C VAL A 118 16.34 -18.92 -9.97
N ASP A 119 16.66 -19.34 -11.20
CA ASP A 119 17.80 -18.84 -11.96
C ASP A 119 17.39 -17.63 -12.81
N TYR A 120 17.89 -16.45 -12.46
CA TYR A 120 17.62 -15.18 -13.14
C TYR A 120 18.49 -14.97 -14.40
N GLY A 121 19.51 -15.81 -14.60
CA GLY A 121 20.42 -15.78 -15.74
C GLY A 121 21.06 -14.41 -15.98
N GLU A 122 21.24 -14.08 -17.27
CA GLU A 122 21.77 -12.80 -17.73
C GLU A 122 20.67 -11.78 -18.05
N ASP A 123 19.40 -12.21 -18.08
CA ASP A 123 18.27 -11.36 -18.48
C ASP A 123 17.78 -10.44 -17.35
N ALA A 124 17.92 -10.83 -16.08
CA ALA A 124 17.33 -10.12 -14.96
C ALA A 124 18.26 -10.03 -13.74
N ASN A 125 18.25 -8.91 -13.04
CA ASN A 125 18.74 -8.81 -11.65
C ASN A 125 17.55 -8.87 -10.69
N LEU A 126 17.77 -9.40 -9.49
CA LEU A 126 16.87 -9.25 -8.37
C LEU A 126 17.66 -8.77 -7.16
N LEU A 127 17.31 -7.58 -6.67
CA LEU A 127 17.87 -6.99 -5.46
C LEU A 127 16.80 -6.99 -4.36
N VAL A 128 17.20 -7.38 -3.15
CA VAL A 128 16.32 -7.42 -1.98
C VAL A 128 16.93 -6.59 -0.87
N LEU A 129 16.27 -5.51 -0.48
CA LEU A 129 16.56 -4.79 0.76
C LEU A 129 15.67 -5.37 1.85
N PHE A 130 16.27 -6.05 2.84
CA PHE A 130 15.57 -6.84 3.85
C PHE A 130 15.93 -6.37 5.24
N ASP A 131 14.91 -5.93 5.96
CA ASP A 131 14.99 -5.46 7.33
C ASP A 131 14.27 -6.46 8.26
N ARG A 132 14.98 -6.98 9.26
CA ARG A 132 14.52 -8.09 10.11
C ARG A 132 14.37 -7.69 11.57
N SER A 133 13.45 -8.37 12.24
CA SER A 133 13.16 -8.13 13.65
C SER A 133 14.07 -8.87 14.61
N GLU A 134 14.13 -8.36 15.85
CA GLU A 134 14.72 -9.07 16.99
C GLU A 134 13.78 -10.13 17.59
N ASN A 135 12.48 -10.10 17.27
CA ASN A 135 11.44 -10.70 18.10
C ASN A 135 10.70 -11.91 17.50
N TYR A 136 10.79 -12.18 16.19
CA TYR A 136 9.83 -13.09 15.53
C TYR A 136 10.45 -14.36 14.94
N ASP A 137 11.64 -14.30 14.35
CA ASP A 137 12.30 -15.46 13.74
C ASP A 137 13.79 -15.55 14.09
N ALA A 138 14.21 -16.66 14.72
CA ALA A 138 15.60 -16.87 15.14
C ALA A 138 16.47 -17.68 14.15
N THR A 139 15.96 -17.98 12.96
CA THR A 139 16.70 -18.67 11.91
C THR A 139 17.68 -17.73 11.22
N ASN A 140 18.51 -18.28 10.32
CA ASN A 140 19.42 -17.50 9.48
C ASN A 140 20.39 -16.62 10.28
N GLY A 141 20.74 -17.05 11.50
CA GLY A 141 21.66 -16.33 12.38
C GLY A 141 21.03 -15.26 13.27
N ASN A 142 19.69 -15.09 13.26
CA ASN A 142 18.96 -14.13 14.11
C ASN A 142 19.59 -12.72 14.08
N TRP A 143 19.90 -12.23 12.88
CA TRP A 143 20.31 -10.85 12.70
C TRP A 143 19.08 -9.94 12.71
N THR A 144 19.28 -8.73 13.21
CA THR A 144 18.25 -7.74 13.54
C THR A 144 18.61 -6.39 12.94
N ASP A 145 19.32 -6.42 11.81
CA ASP A 145 19.81 -5.27 11.07
C ASP A 145 19.17 -5.25 9.68
N THR A 146 19.41 -4.20 8.88
CA THR A 146 18.97 -4.15 7.49
C THR A 146 20.10 -4.55 6.54
N ARG A 147 19.78 -5.38 5.54
CA ARG A 147 20.76 -5.92 4.58
C ARG A 147 20.27 -5.84 3.15
N LEU A 148 21.21 -5.60 2.23
CA LEU A 148 20.95 -5.58 0.79
C LEU A 148 21.56 -6.82 0.13
N TYR A 149 20.76 -7.56 -0.62
CA TYR A 149 21.20 -8.77 -1.31
C TYR A 149 21.04 -8.64 -2.81
N ARG A 150 21.95 -9.29 -3.54
CA ARG A 150 21.66 -9.74 -4.91
C ARG A 150 21.26 -11.20 -4.86
N ILE A 151 20.04 -11.50 -5.27
CA ILE A 151 19.54 -12.86 -5.24
C ILE A 151 20.20 -13.70 -6.32
N SER A 152 20.65 -14.89 -5.91
CA SER A 152 21.16 -15.94 -6.77
C SER A 152 20.46 -17.25 -6.44
N LYS A 153 20.38 -18.14 -7.42
CA LYS A 153 19.84 -19.47 -7.19
C LYS A 153 20.66 -20.21 -6.13
N ASP A 154 20.01 -20.77 -5.12
CA ASP A 154 20.65 -21.72 -4.23
C ASP A 154 20.81 -23.08 -4.92
N GLU A 155 22.06 -23.42 -5.25
CA GLU A 155 22.41 -24.70 -5.89
C GLU A 155 22.13 -25.92 -4.99
N GLN A 156 21.99 -25.72 -3.68
CA GLN A 156 21.58 -26.78 -2.75
C GLN A 156 20.06 -26.91 -2.66
N GLN A 157 19.31 -25.99 -3.27
CA GLN A 157 17.84 -25.90 -3.19
C GLN A 157 17.33 -25.94 -1.74
N ASN A 158 18.08 -25.31 -0.83
CA ASN A 158 17.61 -25.10 0.53
C ASN A 158 16.43 -24.13 0.48
N LYS A 159 15.42 -24.40 1.29
CA LYS A 159 14.20 -23.59 1.38
C LYS A 159 14.07 -22.86 2.72
N THR A 160 15.14 -22.87 3.51
CA THR A 160 15.12 -22.38 4.89
C THR A 160 16.35 -21.55 5.24
N MET A 161 17.39 -21.56 4.40
CA MET A 161 18.65 -20.89 4.67
C MET A 161 19.01 -19.95 3.52
N ILE A 162 19.13 -18.67 3.84
CA ILE A 162 19.58 -17.62 2.94
C ILE A 162 21.01 -17.93 2.47
N ALA A 163 21.18 -18.03 1.15
CA ALA A 163 22.46 -18.36 0.51
C ALA A 163 23.05 -17.20 -0.32
N SER A 164 22.21 -16.23 -0.68
CA SER A 164 22.53 -15.12 -1.57
C SER A 164 23.57 -14.17 -0.99
N GLU A 165 24.30 -13.52 -1.89
CA GLU A 165 25.36 -12.60 -1.53
C GLU A 165 24.81 -11.27 -0.98
N TRP A 166 25.31 -10.88 0.20
CA TRP A 166 25.15 -9.54 0.76
C TRP A 166 26.06 -8.54 0.01
N LEU A 167 25.48 -7.40 -0.37
CA LEU A 167 26.13 -6.28 -1.04
C LEU A 167 26.47 -5.13 -0.08
N ASP A 168 27.52 -4.40 -0.42
CA ASP A 168 27.74 -3.03 0.04
C ASP A 168 26.77 -2.07 -0.68
N CYS A 169 26.33 -1.00 0.01
CA CYS A 169 25.58 0.11 -0.58
C CYS A 169 25.98 1.40 0.11
N GLU A 170 26.82 2.21 -0.55
CA GLU A 170 27.34 3.45 0.01
C GLU A 170 26.22 4.47 0.27
N GLU A 171 25.24 4.56 -0.63
CA GLU A 171 24.07 5.45 -0.52
C GLU A 171 23.26 5.21 0.76
N LEU A 172 23.27 3.98 1.27
CA LEU A 172 22.56 3.57 2.49
C LEU A 172 23.50 3.27 3.66
N CYS A 173 24.80 3.56 3.51
CA CYS A 173 25.83 3.19 4.48
C CYS A 173 25.88 1.70 4.83
N LEU A 174 25.36 0.82 3.98
CA LEU A 174 25.38 -0.63 4.18
C LEU A 174 26.76 -1.18 3.82
N LYS A 175 27.30 -2.03 4.68
CA LYS A 175 28.54 -2.77 4.44
C LYS A 175 28.33 -4.25 4.69
N LYS A 176 28.92 -5.08 3.84
CA LYS A 176 29.05 -6.51 4.03
C LYS A 176 29.70 -6.79 5.38
N ASP A 177 29.09 -7.66 6.16
CA ASP A 177 29.49 -8.02 7.52
C ASP A 177 29.38 -6.88 8.56
N GLY A 178 28.73 -5.76 8.22
CA GLY A 178 28.44 -4.65 9.13
C GLY A 178 26.97 -4.59 9.52
N ALA A 179 26.67 -4.42 10.81
CA ALA A 179 25.30 -4.19 11.25
C ALA A 179 24.90 -2.73 11.03
N THR A 180 23.91 -2.50 10.18
CA THR A 180 23.32 -1.17 9.94
C THR A 180 21.81 -1.33 9.94
N GLU A 181 21.14 -0.60 10.82
CA GLU A 181 19.68 -0.54 10.86
C GLU A 181 19.19 0.65 10.04
N LEU A 182 18.24 0.40 9.14
CA LEU A 182 17.60 1.42 8.32
C LEU A 182 16.12 1.49 8.64
N ASP A 183 15.60 2.70 8.80
CA ASP A 183 14.17 2.91 8.88
C ASP A 183 13.54 2.66 7.51
N MET A 184 12.80 1.56 7.37
CA MET A 184 12.19 1.18 6.09
C MET A 184 11.04 2.11 5.68
N ALA A 185 10.46 2.85 6.62
CA ALA A 185 9.48 3.88 6.33
C ALA A 185 10.11 5.23 5.94
N ASN A 186 11.42 5.41 6.12
CA ASN A 186 12.11 6.63 5.75
C ASN A 186 12.22 6.75 4.21
N PRO A 187 11.68 7.82 3.60
CA PRO A 187 11.73 8.02 2.14
C PRO A 187 13.16 8.05 1.58
N LEU A 188 14.14 8.46 2.38
CA LEU A 188 15.56 8.47 1.98
C LEU A 188 16.12 7.04 1.84
N THR A 189 15.66 6.08 2.64
CA THR A 189 16.03 4.67 2.52
C THR A 189 15.59 4.12 1.16
N MET A 190 14.34 4.36 0.78
CA MET A 190 13.82 3.94 -0.52
C MET A 190 14.52 4.67 -1.68
N SER A 191 14.67 6.00 -1.58
CA SER A 191 15.35 6.80 -2.60
C SER A 191 16.80 6.33 -2.82
N GLY A 192 17.54 6.07 -1.73
CA GLY A 192 18.90 5.55 -1.78
C GLY A 192 18.99 4.15 -2.40
N PHE A 193 18.07 3.25 -2.05
CA PHE A 193 17.99 1.91 -2.65
C PHE A 193 17.75 1.97 -4.17
N LEU A 194 16.78 2.78 -4.59
CA LEU A 194 16.44 2.96 -6.01
C LEU A 194 17.57 3.63 -6.79
N SER A 195 18.24 4.63 -6.19
CA SER A 195 19.41 5.28 -6.78
C SER A 195 20.57 4.30 -6.97
N PHE A 196 20.87 3.51 -5.94
CA PHE A 196 21.88 2.45 -6.02
C PHE A 196 21.54 1.44 -7.11
N ALA A 197 20.29 0.97 -7.17
CA ALA A 197 19.84 0.03 -8.19
C ALA A 197 19.98 0.59 -9.61
N ARG A 198 19.53 1.83 -9.84
CA ARG A 198 19.62 2.51 -11.15
C ARG A 198 21.07 2.63 -11.63
N ARG A 199 21.98 2.97 -10.71
CA ARG A 199 23.41 3.19 -11.00
C ARG A 199 24.19 1.90 -11.16
N CYS A 200 24.04 0.97 -10.22
CA CYS A 200 24.87 -0.24 -10.14
C CYS A 200 24.29 -1.42 -10.94
N TYR A 201 22.97 -1.46 -11.13
CA TYR A 201 22.25 -2.56 -11.80
C TYR A 201 21.30 -2.02 -12.90
N PRO A 202 21.83 -1.31 -13.91
CA PRO A 202 21.00 -0.67 -14.91
C PRO A 202 20.15 -1.69 -15.68
N ALA A 203 18.91 -1.34 -15.99
CA ALA A 203 18.02 -2.18 -16.77
C ALA A 203 17.09 -1.39 -17.70
N GLU A 204 16.52 -2.06 -18.70
CA GLU A 204 15.45 -1.51 -19.54
C GLU A 204 14.14 -1.33 -18.77
N ASN A 205 13.86 -2.23 -17.82
CA ASN A 205 12.65 -2.21 -17.01
C ASN A 205 13.01 -2.42 -15.54
N TYR A 206 12.39 -1.59 -14.68
CA TYR A 206 12.44 -1.76 -13.23
C TYR A 206 11.07 -2.17 -12.72
N ALA A 207 11.04 -3.16 -11.83
CA ALA A 207 9.87 -3.47 -11.03
C ALA A 207 10.21 -3.34 -9.55
N LEU A 208 9.47 -2.49 -8.84
CA LEU A 208 9.58 -2.31 -7.40
C LEU A 208 8.41 -3.03 -6.72
N ILE A 209 8.72 -3.99 -5.86
CA ILE A 209 7.74 -4.75 -5.10
C ILE A 209 7.88 -4.34 -3.63
N ILE A 210 6.80 -3.81 -3.09
CA ILE A 210 6.69 -3.44 -1.67
C ILE A 210 6.12 -4.65 -0.95
N TRP A 211 6.84 -5.16 0.04
CA TRP A 211 6.49 -6.36 0.78
C TRP A 211 6.24 -6.05 2.25
N GLY A 212 5.22 -6.68 2.82
CA GLY A 212 4.91 -6.65 4.25
C GLY A 212 3.49 -6.14 4.52
N HIS A 213 3.31 -5.43 5.63
CA HIS A 213 2.02 -4.84 5.96
C HIS A 213 1.65 -3.68 5.02
N GLY A 214 0.35 -3.49 4.80
CA GLY A 214 -0.18 -2.41 3.99
C GLY A 214 -1.60 -2.03 4.39
N THR A 215 -1.95 -0.76 4.24
CA THR A 215 -3.28 -0.25 4.64
C THR A 215 -3.95 0.63 3.59
N GLY A 216 -3.43 0.61 2.37
CA GLY A 216 -3.92 1.42 1.27
C GLY A 216 -3.37 2.85 1.32
N TRP A 217 -4.24 3.85 1.18
CA TRP A 217 -3.82 5.25 0.99
C TRP A 217 -3.50 6.00 2.28
N ARG A 218 -3.98 5.50 3.43
CA ARG A 218 -3.95 6.21 4.72
C ARG A 218 -2.89 5.66 5.66
N SER A 219 -2.40 6.54 6.53
CA SER A 219 -1.80 6.20 7.81
C SER A 219 -2.72 6.51 9.00
N SER A 220 -2.73 5.66 10.04
CA SER A 220 -3.48 5.98 11.26
C SER A 220 -2.79 7.10 12.04
N GLU A 221 -3.54 8.16 12.31
CA GLU A 221 -3.25 9.04 13.43
C GLU A 221 -3.81 8.36 14.68
N LEU A 222 -2.94 7.74 15.48
CA LEU A 222 -2.98 7.57 16.95
C LEU A 222 -1.91 6.53 17.38
N PRO A 223 -1.29 6.67 18.57
CA PRO A 223 -0.22 5.79 19.04
C PRO A 223 -0.77 4.46 19.59
N ALA A 224 -0.02 3.38 19.32
CA ALA A 224 -0.22 1.99 19.74
C ALA A 224 -1.18 1.10 18.90
N GLU A 225 -0.98 1.08 17.56
CA GLU A 225 -1.46 0.09 16.55
C GLU A 225 -2.99 -0.22 16.48
N PRO A 226 -3.62 -0.49 15.31
CA PRO A 226 -3.03 -0.92 14.04
C PRO A 226 -3.41 -0.02 12.84
N TYR A 227 -2.73 -0.26 11.71
CA TYR A 227 -3.00 0.27 10.37
C TYR A 227 -2.29 1.57 9.96
N ARG A 228 -1.05 1.44 9.45
CA ARG A 228 -0.25 2.57 8.99
C ARG A 228 0.40 2.30 7.62
N ALA A 229 -0.06 3.01 6.59
CA ALA A 229 0.44 3.07 5.20
C ALA A 229 1.20 1.81 4.69
N VAL A 230 2.37 1.98 4.07
CA VAL A 230 3.20 0.89 3.51
C VAL A 230 4.62 0.98 4.07
N ALA A 231 5.41 -0.10 3.92
CA ALA A 231 6.76 -0.20 4.48
C ALA A 231 6.79 0.06 6.01
N ILE A 232 6.00 -0.71 6.76
CA ILE A 232 5.85 -0.54 8.21
C ILE A 232 7.10 -1.07 8.92
N ASP A 233 7.74 -0.20 9.68
CA ASP A 233 8.88 -0.49 10.54
C ASP A 233 8.44 -0.35 12.01
N SER A 234 8.45 -1.47 12.73
CA SER A 234 7.94 -1.50 14.11
C SER A 234 8.95 -0.97 15.12
N ALA A 235 10.24 -1.24 14.95
CA ALA A 235 11.30 -0.73 15.81
C ALA A 235 11.35 0.80 15.77
N SER A 236 11.24 1.38 14.58
CA SER A 236 11.18 2.83 14.36
C SER A 236 9.79 3.43 14.63
N SER A 237 8.76 2.59 14.77
CA SER A 237 7.36 3.01 14.93
C SER A 237 6.90 3.99 13.83
N SER A 238 7.35 3.74 12.60
CA SER A 238 7.23 4.62 11.44
C SER A 238 6.48 3.93 10.28
N TYR A 239 6.03 4.73 9.32
CA TYR A 239 5.38 4.26 8.09
C TYR A 239 5.65 5.24 6.95
N MET A 240 5.63 4.74 5.71
CA MET A 240 5.79 5.59 4.53
C MET A 240 4.43 5.90 3.91
N THR A 241 4.04 7.18 3.86
CA THR A 241 2.85 7.57 3.11
C THR A 241 3.05 7.38 1.61
N ILE A 242 1.96 7.21 0.86
CA ILE A 242 2.06 7.06 -0.61
C ILE A 242 2.63 8.32 -1.28
N SER A 243 2.39 9.52 -0.73
CA SER A 243 2.99 10.76 -1.25
C SER A 243 4.51 10.79 -1.04
N GLN A 244 4.98 10.35 0.12
CA GLN A 244 6.40 10.19 0.40
C GLN A 244 7.05 9.12 -0.48
N MET A 245 6.37 7.98 -0.68
CA MET A 245 6.81 6.93 -1.61
C MET A 245 6.94 7.47 -3.04
N ARG A 246 5.95 8.24 -3.52
CA ARG A 246 6.01 8.90 -4.83
C ARG A 246 7.24 9.81 -4.95
N GLN A 247 7.55 10.58 -3.91
CA GLN A 247 8.75 11.44 -3.87
C GLN A 247 10.02 10.60 -3.91
N ALA A 248 10.15 9.61 -3.02
CA ALA A 248 11.30 8.70 -2.95
C ALA A 248 11.56 7.98 -4.28
N ILE A 249 10.50 7.48 -4.94
CA ILE A 249 10.61 6.84 -6.26
C ILE A 249 11.11 7.85 -7.30
N SER A 250 10.51 9.05 -7.34
CA SER A 250 10.89 10.07 -8.32
C SER A 250 12.34 10.51 -8.15
N GLU A 251 12.80 10.66 -6.91
CA GLU A 251 14.17 11.06 -6.58
C GLU A 251 15.16 9.92 -6.89
N GLY A 252 14.93 8.72 -6.36
CA GLY A 252 15.84 7.59 -6.54
C GLY A 252 15.96 7.12 -7.99
N MET A 253 14.88 7.21 -8.77
CA MET A 253 14.90 6.89 -10.19
C MET A 253 15.36 8.04 -11.09
N GLY A 254 15.77 9.19 -10.54
CA GLY A 254 16.22 10.33 -11.34
C GLY A 254 15.13 10.93 -12.23
N GLY A 255 13.87 10.86 -11.80
CA GLY A 255 12.70 11.30 -12.55
C GLY A 255 12.14 10.27 -13.54
N GLU A 256 12.82 9.15 -13.76
CA GLU A 256 12.28 8.07 -14.59
C GLU A 256 11.15 7.30 -13.87
N LYS A 257 10.20 6.80 -14.67
CA LYS A 257 9.11 5.98 -14.12
C LYS A 257 9.53 4.53 -13.99
N ILE A 258 9.22 3.93 -12.84
CA ILE A 258 9.26 2.48 -12.66
C ILE A 258 8.26 1.83 -13.64
N SER A 259 8.65 0.70 -14.24
CA SER A 259 7.78 0.01 -15.21
C SER A 259 6.59 -0.64 -14.51
N VAL A 260 6.81 -1.33 -13.39
CA VAL A 260 5.74 -1.92 -12.57
C VAL A 260 6.00 -1.66 -11.09
N ILE A 261 5.03 -1.11 -10.37
CA ILE A 261 5.03 -1.16 -8.91
C ILE A 261 4.10 -2.27 -8.44
N GLY A 262 4.61 -3.19 -7.63
CA GLY A 262 3.88 -4.29 -7.04
C GLY A 262 3.66 -4.06 -5.55
N PHE A 263 2.48 -4.41 -5.06
CA PHE A 263 2.17 -4.43 -3.65
C PHE A 263 1.86 -5.86 -3.22
N ASP A 264 2.84 -6.49 -2.57
CA ASP A 264 2.64 -7.69 -1.77
C ASP A 264 2.30 -7.26 -0.33
N THR A 265 1.21 -6.48 -0.26
CA THR A 265 0.68 -5.90 0.96
C THR A 265 -0.85 -5.83 0.89
N CYS A 266 -1.50 -5.73 2.04
CA CYS A 266 -2.95 -5.52 2.10
C CYS A 266 -3.35 -4.15 1.52
N PHE A 267 -4.50 -4.10 0.83
CA PHE A 267 -5.05 -2.91 0.18
C PHE A 267 -4.11 -2.23 -0.81
N GLY A 268 -3.21 -3.02 -1.42
CA GLY A 268 -2.23 -2.56 -2.38
C GLY A 268 -2.81 -1.88 -3.63
N VAL A 269 -4.08 -2.07 -3.98
CA VAL A 269 -4.71 -1.48 -5.17
C VAL A 269 -5.97 -0.68 -4.82
N CYS A 270 -5.80 0.62 -4.62
CA CYS A 270 -6.87 1.61 -4.52
C CYS A 270 -6.63 2.81 -5.46
N LEU A 271 -7.71 3.51 -5.83
CA LEU A 271 -7.65 4.61 -6.80
C LEU A 271 -6.83 5.80 -6.28
N GLU A 272 -6.88 6.07 -4.98
CA GLU A 272 -6.10 7.09 -4.30
C GLU A 272 -4.60 6.87 -4.54
N SER A 273 -4.11 5.67 -4.19
CA SER A 273 -2.69 5.32 -4.36
C SER A 273 -2.28 5.26 -5.83
N ALA A 274 -3.16 4.72 -6.69
CA ALA A 274 -2.92 4.69 -8.13
C ALA A 274 -2.76 6.11 -8.72
N TYR A 275 -3.56 7.08 -8.26
CA TYR A 275 -3.46 8.45 -8.75
C TYR A 275 -2.16 9.12 -8.30
N GLU A 276 -1.76 8.94 -7.03
CA GLU A 276 -0.47 9.44 -6.54
C GLU A 276 0.70 8.89 -7.36
N LEU A 277 0.75 7.57 -7.52
CA LEU A 277 1.88 6.88 -8.14
C LEU A 277 1.92 7.01 -9.67
N SER A 278 0.85 7.53 -10.30
CA SER A 278 0.77 7.72 -11.75
C SER A 278 1.86 8.63 -12.34
N SER A 279 2.47 9.48 -11.52
CA SER A 279 3.61 10.32 -11.95
C SER A 279 4.95 9.59 -11.95
N CYS A 280 5.11 8.49 -11.20
CA CYS A 280 6.40 7.83 -10.98
C CYS A 280 6.42 6.33 -11.33
N ALA A 281 5.29 5.75 -11.74
CA ALA A 281 5.20 4.38 -12.24
C ALA A 281 4.24 4.28 -13.44
N LYS A 282 4.44 3.26 -14.30
CA LYS A 282 3.61 3.01 -15.49
C LYS A 282 2.47 2.03 -15.21
N TYR A 283 2.72 0.99 -14.43
CA TYR A 283 1.73 -0.02 -14.04
C TYR A 283 1.79 -0.29 -12.54
N MET A 284 0.66 -0.70 -11.98
CA MET A 284 0.49 -1.09 -10.59
C MET A 284 -0.18 -2.46 -10.51
N VAL A 285 0.34 -3.36 -9.66
CA VAL A 285 -0.23 -4.70 -9.45
C VAL A 285 -0.35 -5.02 -7.96
N GLY A 286 -1.38 -5.77 -7.58
CA GLY A 286 -1.60 -6.19 -6.19
C GLY A 286 -3.06 -6.51 -5.91
N THR A 287 -3.43 -6.58 -4.63
CA THR A 287 -4.81 -6.83 -4.21
C THR A 287 -5.54 -5.53 -3.83
N PRO A 288 -6.84 -5.38 -4.15
CA PRO A 288 -7.67 -4.33 -3.55
C PRO A 288 -8.14 -4.65 -2.12
N ALA A 289 -7.86 -5.87 -1.62
CA ALA A 289 -8.37 -6.42 -0.36
C ALA A 289 -7.22 -6.83 0.58
N LEU A 290 -7.50 -7.67 1.58
CA LEU A 290 -6.46 -8.32 2.38
C LEU A 290 -5.68 -9.36 1.55
N VAL A 291 -4.39 -9.52 1.86
CA VAL A 291 -3.55 -10.63 1.37
C VAL A 291 -3.39 -11.63 2.52
N PRO A 292 -3.43 -12.95 2.26
CA PRO A 292 -2.97 -13.94 3.23
C PRO A 292 -1.49 -13.72 3.61
N GLU A 293 -1.09 -14.05 4.83
CA GLU A 293 0.27 -13.76 5.36
C GLU A 293 1.41 -14.29 4.46
N SER A 294 1.19 -15.42 3.79
CA SER A 294 2.15 -16.03 2.85
C SER A 294 2.38 -15.25 1.54
N GLY A 295 1.76 -14.08 1.35
CA GLY A 295 2.11 -13.13 0.28
C GLY A 295 2.04 -13.69 -1.15
N TRP A 296 3.04 -13.37 -1.96
CA TRP A 296 3.18 -13.86 -3.33
C TRP A 296 4.06 -15.11 -3.39
N ASN A 297 3.72 -16.07 -4.25
CA ASN A 297 4.62 -17.17 -4.55
C ASN A 297 5.71 -16.71 -5.53
N TYR A 298 6.88 -16.34 -4.99
CA TYR A 298 7.98 -15.77 -5.78
C TYR A 298 8.67 -16.81 -6.66
N THR A 299 8.72 -18.07 -6.23
CA THR A 299 9.26 -19.16 -7.07
C THR A 299 8.45 -19.29 -8.35
N ASP A 300 7.12 -19.42 -8.26
CA ASP A 300 6.23 -19.55 -9.42
C ASP A 300 6.24 -18.26 -10.26
N LEU A 301 6.20 -17.09 -9.63
CA LEU A 301 6.25 -15.79 -10.31
C LEU A 301 7.43 -15.71 -11.27
N PHE A 302 8.65 -15.86 -10.75
CA PHE A 302 9.85 -15.65 -11.52
C PHE A 302 10.14 -16.82 -12.46
N THR A 303 9.79 -18.05 -12.08
CA THR A 303 9.90 -19.21 -12.99
C THR A 303 9.04 -19.02 -14.24
N ASP A 304 7.76 -18.67 -14.08
CA ASP A 304 6.85 -18.48 -15.21
C ASP A 304 7.25 -17.25 -16.06
N PHE A 305 7.63 -16.16 -15.40
CA PHE A 305 8.05 -14.94 -16.08
C PHE A 305 9.32 -15.14 -16.92
N LEU A 306 10.35 -15.77 -16.35
CA LEU A 306 11.65 -15.99 -17.00
C LEU A 306 11.59 -17.07 -18.08
N ALA A 307 10.63 -18.00 -18.01
CA ALA A 307 10.32 -18.91 -19.11
C ALA A 307 9.54 -18.21 -20.25
N GLY A 308 8.91 -17.08 -19.97
CA GLY A 308 8.05 -16.34 -20.88
C GLY A 308 8.76 -15.32 -21.77
N LYS A 309 7.98 -14.32 -22.24
CA LYS A 309 8.45 -13.28 -23.16
C LYS A 309 9.30 -12.18 -22.50
N LYS A 310 9.32 -12.13 -21.16
CA LYS A 310 10.05 -11.13 -20.37
C LYS A 310 9.68 -9.67 -20.71
N THR A 311 8.41 -9.44 -21.05
CA THR A 311 7.85 -8.10 -21.25
C THR A 311 7.10 -7.65 -20.01
N VAL A 312 6.77 -6.35 -19.93
CA VAL A 312 5.96 -5.79 -18.83
C VAL A 312 4.61 -6.53 -18.71
N SER A 313 3.96 -6.83 -19.84
CA SER A 313 2.72 -7.61 -19.86
C SER A 313 2.91 -9.01 -19.29
N SER A 314 3.96 -9.74 -19.70
CA SER A 314 4.17 -11.10 -19.18
C SER A 314 4.53 -11.12 -17.69
N PHE A 315 5.16 -10.05 -17.17
CA PHE A 315 5.38 -9.94 -15.72
C PHE A 315 4.06 -9.76 -14.97
N MET A 316 3.19 -8.84 -15.40
CA MET A 316 1.87 -8.65 -14.80
C MET A 316 1.00 -9.91 -14.90
N GLU A 317 1.07 -10.63 -16.02
CA GLU A 317 0.39 -11.91 -16.21
C GLU A 317 0.91 -12.99 -15.25
N ALA A 318 2.23 -13.08 -15.05
CA ALA A 318 2.83 -14.02 -14.11
C ALA A 318 2.46 -13.67 -12.66
N ALA A 319 2.49 -12.39 -12.28
CA ALA A 319 2.07 -11.90 -10.95
C ALA A 319 0.61 -12.25 -10.64
N CYS A 320 -0.29 -12.06 -11.60
CA CYS A 320 -1.69 -12.46 -11.43
C CYS A 320 -1.85 -14.00 -11.41
N SER A 321 -1.07 -14.73 -12.20
CA SER A 321 -1.20 -16.19 -12.37
C SER A 321 -0.73 -16.95 -11.14
N GLN A 322 0.42 -16.56 -10.56
CA GLN A 322 0.90 -17.17 -9.31
C GLN A 322 -0.11 -16.94 -8.19
N PHE A 323 -0.65 -15.71 -8.06
CA PHE A 323 -1.57 -15.37 -6.98
C PHE A 323 -2.87 -16.17 -7.10
N LYS A 324 -3.39 -16.29 -8.33
CA LYS A 324 -4.54 -17.13 -8.64
C LYS A 324 -4.30 -18.60 -8.29
N LYS A 325 -3.11 -19.14 -8.60
CA LYS A 325 -2.75 -20.53 -8.32
C LYS A 325 -2.74 -20.80 -6.82
N SER A 326 -2.14 -19.90 -6.05
CA SER A 326 -2.05 -19.95 -4.58
C SER A 326 -3.43 -19.83 -3.92
N TYR A 327 -4.26 -18.89 -4.39
CA TYR A 327 -5.43 -18.45 -3.63
C TYR A 327 -6.80 -18.77 -4.25
N LYS A 328 -6.87 -19.63 -5.27
CA LYS A 328 -8.16 -20.02 -5.91
C LYS A 328 -9.23 -20.54 -4.95
N ASN A 329 -8.83 -21.07 -3.80
CA ASN A 329 -9.73 -21.62 -2.79
C ASN A 329 -10.05 -20.63 -1.65
N TYR A 330 -9.49 -19.42 -1.69
CA TYR A 330 -9.72 -18.37 -0.69
C TYR A 330 -10.80 -17.44 -1.20
N THR A 331 -12.01 -17.55 -0.67
CA THR A 331 -13.24 -16.91 -1.18
C THR A 331 -13.07 -15.44 -1.62
N TYR A 332 -12.24 -14.69 -0.91
CA TYR A 332 -12.12 -13.25 -1.07
C TYR A 332 -10.78 -12.80 -1.67
N ALA A 333 -9.94 -13.73 -2.09
CA ALA A 333 -8.71 -13.39 -2.78
C ALA A 333 -9.02 -12.71 -4.11
N ALA A 334 -8.35 -11.59 -4.34
CA ALA A 334 -8.49 -10.75 -5.52
C ALA A 334 -7.13 -10.19 -5.92
N PHE A 335 -6.93 -9.98 -7.22
CA PHE A 335 -5.71 -9.41 -7.77
C PHE A 335 -6.05 -8.56 -8.98
N SER A 336 -5.40 -7.41 -9.11
CA SER A 336 -5.65 -6.45 -10.17
C SER A 336 -4.35 -5.90 -10.73
N CYS A 337 -4.33 -5.68 -12.06
CA CYS A 337 -3.25 -5.05 -12.78
C CYS A 337 -3.78 -3.77 -13.45
N ILE A 338 -3.17 -2.64 -13.12
CA ILE A 338 -3.65 -1.30 -13.44
C ILE A 338 -2.62 -0.57 -14.31
N ASN A 339 -3.09 0.06 -15.38
CA ASN A 339 -2.31 1.02 -16.17
C ASN A 339 -2.43 2.41 -15.54
N LEU A 340 -1.35 2.85 -14.90
CA LEU A 340 -1.31 4.12 -14.18
C LEU A 340 -1.33 5.33 -15.10
N GLU A 341 -0.93 5.20 -16.37
CA GLU A 341 -0.99 6.30 -17.34
C GLU A 341 -2.43 6.71 -17.68
N LYS A 342 -3.40 5.84 -17.42
CA LYS A 342 -4.83 6.09 -17.65
C LYS A 342 -5.56 6.63 -16.42
N ILE A 343 -4.92 6.58 -15.25
CA ILE A 343 -5.54 6.96 -13.98
C ILE A 343 -5.89 8.45 -13.89
N PRO A 344 -5.08 9.41 -14.40
CA PRO A 344 -5.47 10.81 -14.37
C PRO A 344 -6.81 11.10 -15.06
N GLU A 345 -7.05 10.47 -16.22
CA GLU A 345 -8.33 10.61 -16.92
C GLU A 345 -9.47 9.89 -16.19
N LEU A 346 -9.21 8.72 -15.59
CA LEU A 346 -10.19 8.04 -14.75
C LEU A 346 -10.65 8.92 -13.57
N VAL A 347 -9.71 9.56 -12.86
CA VAL A 347 -10.03 10.45 -11.73
C VAL A 347 -10.78 11.70 -12.19
N ASN A 348 -10.42 12.26 -13.34
CA ASN A 348 -11.18 13.35 -13.96
C ASN A 348 -12.64 12.93 -14.25
N GLN A 349 -12.84 11.78 -14.90
CA GLN A 349 -14.19 11.26 -15.16
C GLN A 349 -14.96 10.92 -13.89
N LEU A 350 -14.29 10.40 -12.85
CA LEU A 350 -14.89 10.15 -11.53
C LEU A 350 -15.38 11.46 -10.92
N SER A 351 -14.53 12.49 -10.90
CA SER A 351 -14.87 13.81 -10.37
C SER A 351 -16.10 14.39 -11.09
N LEU A 352 -16.11 14.34 -12.42
CA LEU A 352 -17.23 14.83 -13.25
C LEU A 352 -18.53 14.03 -13.04
N TYR A 353 -18.44 12.71 -12.90
CA TYR A 353 -19.60 11.86 -12.62
C TYR A 353 -20.13 12.09 -11.20
N ALA A 354 -19.25 12.04 -10.20
CA ALA A 354 -19.58 12.25 -8.80
C ALA A 354 -20.26 13.60 -8.58
N LYS A 355 -19.78 14.65 -9.25
CA LYS A 355 -20.40 15.98 -9.21
C LYS A 355 -21.83 15.99 -9.75
N SER A 356 -22.06 15.26 -10.84
CA SER A 356 -23.39 15.13 -11.46
C SER A 356 -24.35 14.33 -10.58
N LEU A 357 -23.86 13.25 -9.96
CA LEU A 357 -24.63 12.43 -9.02
C LEU A 357 -24.97 13.23 -7.75
N ALA A 358 -24.01 13.99 -7.21
CA ALA A 358 -24.23 14.89 -6.09
C ALA A 358 -25.35 15.91 -6.40
N ALA A 359 -25.37 16.43 -7.63
CA ALA A 359 -26.40 17.38 -8.07
C ALA A 359 -27.79 16.75 -8.23
N SER A 360 -27.92 15.44 -8.46
CA SER A 360 -29.23 14.77 -8.56
C SER A 360 -29.84 14.45 -7.19
N ILE A 361 -29.06 14.46 -6.11
CA ILE A 361 -29.55 14.22 -4.75
C ILE A 361 -30.27 15.49 -4.25
N LYS A 362 -31.61 15.48 -4.25
CA LYS A 362 -32.43 16.63 -3.83
C LYS A 362 -33.15 16.41 -2.51
N THR A 363 -33.39 15.16 -2.15
CA THR A 363 -34.11 14.77 -0.95
C THR A 363 -33.32 13.78 -0.12
N LYS A 364 -33.75 13.59 1.14
CA LYS A 364 -33.22 12.54 2.01
C LYS A 364 -33.36 11.15 1.36
N ASP A 365 -34.49 10.89 0.70
CA ASP A 365 -34.73 9.60 0.03
C ASP A 365 -33.76 9.36 -1.13
N ASP A 366 -33.41 10.39 -1.90
CA ASP A 366 -32.38 10.28 -2.94
C ASP A 366 -31.02 9.97 -2.33
N ARG A 367 -30.70 10.65 -1.23
CA ARG A 367 -29.44 10.46 -0.49
C ARG A 367 -29.36 9.02 0.02
N ASP A 368 -30.38 8.56 0.74
CA ASP A 368 -30.42 7.24 1.37
C ASP A 368 -30.35 6.12 0.29
N LYS A 369 -30.98 6.31 -0.88
CA LYS A 369 -30.84 5.38 -2.02
C LYS A 369 -29.39 5.27 -2.49
N VAL A 370 -28.73 6.40 -2.77
CA VAL A 370 -27.32 6.38 -3.23
C VAL A 370 -26.42 5.81 -2.14
N PHE A 371 -26.62 6.21 -0.89
CA PHE A 371 -25.85 5.75 0.26
C PHE A 371 -25.91 4.22 0.40
N SER A 372 -27.12 3.63 0.30
CA SER A 372 -27.31 2.17 0.38
C SER A 372 -26.55 1.40 -0.71
N VAL A 373 -26.30 2.01 -1.87
CA VAL A 373 -25.49 1.34 -2.91
C VAL A 373 -24.05 1.16 -2.42
N PHE A 374 -23.47 2.20 -1.80
CA PHE A 374 -22.11 2.15 -1.25
C PHE A 374 -22.00 1.18 -0.07
N THR A 375 -23.00 1.16 0.82
CA THR A 375 -22.88 0.42 2.09
C THR A 375 -23.44 -1.00 2.06
N GLU A 376 -24.35 -1.33 1.14
CA GLU A 376 -25.09 -2.61 1.21
C GLU A 376 -25.05 -3.44 -0.08
N LYS A 377 -24.74 -2.83 -1.23
CA LYS A 377 -24.86 -3.51 -2.54
C LYS A 377 -23.53 -3.85 -3.18
N CYS A 378 -22.59 -2.91 -3.13
CA CYS A 378 -21.30 -3.03 -3.78
C CYS A 378 -20.38 -4.01 -3.05
N VAL A 379 -19.54 -4.73 -3.79
CA VAL A 379 -18.33 -5.35 -3.22
C VAL A 379 -17.53 -4.27 -2.50
N SER A 380 -17.12 -4.58 -1.27
CA SER A 380 -16.35 -3.67 -0.44
C SER A 380 -15.15 -4.37 0.17
N TYR A 381 -14.16 -3.57 0.55
CA TYR A 381 -12.93 -4.01 1.17
C TYR A 381 -12.72 -3.22 2.46
N CYS A 382 -12.47 -3.91 3.56
CA CYS A 382 -12.11 -3.31 4.84
C CYS A 382 -11.30 -4.32 5.66
N ALA A 383 -10.49 -3.82 6.58
CA ALA A 383 -9.79 -4.66 7.54
C ALA A 383 -10.77 -5.22 8.58
N VAL A 384 -10.39 -6.35 9.21
CA VAL A 384 -11.24 -7.05 10.20
C VAL A 384 -11.26 -6.37 11.57
N SER A 385 -10.25 -5.56 11.90
CA SER A 385 -10.20 -4.81 13.15
C SER A 385 -10.55 -3.34 12.93
N TYR A 386 -10.96 -2.66 14.00
CA TYR A 386 -11.46 -1.29 13.95
C TYR A 386 -10.57 -0.34 14.76
N PRO A 387 -10.46 0.94 14.36
CA PRO A 387 -11.09 1.56 13.18
C PRO A 387 -10.54 1.01 11.86
N SER A 388 -11.37 1.00 10.81
CA SER A 388 -11.05 0.39 9.52
C SER A 388 -11.48 1.27 8.37
N ASP A 389 -10.60 1.50 7.40
CA ASP A 389 -10.99 2.15 6.16
C ASP A 389 -11.92 1.23 5.36
N PHE A 390 -12.99 1.83 4.81
CA PHE A 390 -13.98 1.14 4.00
C PHE A 390 -13.88 1.62 2.56
N TYR A 391 -13.52 0.69 1.69
CA TYR A 391 -13.39 0.87 0.26
C TYR A 391 -14.54 0.20 -0.47
N VAL A 392 -15.02 0.80 -1.54
CA VAL A 392 -15.96 0.18 -2.48
C VAL A 392 -15.23 -0.19 -3.77
N ASP A 393 -15.55 -1.33 -4.36
CA ASP A 393 -15.06 -1.68 -5.68
C ASP A 393 -15.67 -0.75 -6.73
N LEU A 394 -14.84 0.03 -7.42
CA LEU A 394 -15.34 1.06 -8.33
C LEU A 394 -16.14 0.49 -9.51
N LYS A 395 -15.75 -0.66 -10.05
CA LYS A 395 -16.46 -1.28 -11.19
C LYS A 395 -17.81 -1.84 -10.75
N ASP A 396 -17.86 -2.49 -9.60
CA ASP A 396 -19.07 -3.06 -9.02
C ASP A 396 -20.05 -1.97 -8.59
N LEU A 397 -19.54 -0.89 -7.97
CA LEU A 397 -20.32 0.31 -7.61
C LEU A 397 -21.06 0.85 -8.83
N LEU A 398 -20.35 1.03 -9.94
CA LEU A 398 -20.93 1.57 -11.17
C LEU A 398 -21.97 0.62 -11.77
N SER A 399 -21.94 -0.68 -11.49
CA SER A 399 -22.94 -1.62 -11.99
C SER A 399 -24.34 -1.35 -11.42
N PHE A 400 -24.43 -0.85 -10.17
CA PHE A 400 -25.67 -0.55 -9.48
C PHE A 400 -26.21 0.86 -9.71
N MET A 401 -25.40 1.75 -10.29
CA MET A 401 -25.79 3.14 -10.53
C MET A 401 -26.63 3.30 -11.81
N ASP A 402 -27.53 4.28 -11.85
CA ASP A 402 -28.36 4.56 -13.02
C ASP A 402 -27.51 4.92 -14.26
N SER A 403 -27.93 4.41 -15.42
CA SER A 403 -27.23 4.65 -16.69
C SER A 403 -27.37 6.09 -17.16
N ASN A 404 -26.25 6.74 -17.51
CA ASN A 404 -26.21 8.05 -18.16
C ASN A 404 -24.86 8.23 -18.88
N ASP A 405 -24.74 9.27 -19.73
CA ASP A 405 -23.53 9.53 -20.53
C ASP A 405 -22.26 9.65 -19.67
N ARG A 406 -22.34 10.32 -18.50
CA ARG A 406 -21.19 10.47 -17.59
C ARG A 406 -20.76 9.14 -17.00
N LYS A 407 -21.70 8.30 -16.56
CA LYS A 407 -21.40 6.92 -16.13
C LYS A 407 -20.74 6.14 -17.27
N SER A 408 -21.25 6.24 -18.50
CA SER A 408 -20.67 5.52 -19.65
C SER A 408 -19.23 5.96 -19.95
N ARG A 409 -18.91 7.25 -19.80
CA ARG A 409 -17.53 7.76 -19.92
C ARG A 409 -16.63 7.24 -18.81
N LEU A 410 -17.09 7.28 -17.57
CA LEU A 410 -16.36 6.75 -16.41
C LEU A 410 -16.10 5.24 -16.52
N VAL A 411 -17.09 4.45 -16.95
CA VAL A 411 -16.91 3.01 -17.18
C VAL A 411 -15.88 2.75 -18.29
N ARG A 412 -15.85 3.57 -19.35
CA ARG A 412 -14.82 3.46 -20.40
C ARG A 412 -13.43 3.74 -19.86
N SER A 413 -13.22 4.87 -19.17
CA SER A 413 -11.91 5.20 -18.59
C SER A 413 -11.45 4.16 -17.57
N LEU A 414 -12.38 3.57 -16.80
CA LEU A 414 -12.07 2.50 -15.86
C LEU A 414 -11.58 1.25 -16.59
N ASN A 415 -12.28 0.81 -17.63
CA ASN A 415 -11.85 -0.34 -18.42
C ASN A 415 -10.52 -0.09 -19.15
N ASP A 416 -10.26 1.14 -19.59
CA ASP A 416 -8.97 1.50 -20.21
C ASP A 416 -7.81 1.45 -19.21
N SER A 417 -8.08 1.71 -17.92
CA SER A 417 -7.08 1.60 -16.84
C SER A 417 -6.89 0.17 -16.29
N LEU A 418 -7.91 -0.68 -16.34
CA LEU A 418 -7.88 -2.03 -15.76
C LEU A 418 -7.35 -3.03 -16.80
N VAL A 419 -6.06 -3.34 -16.74
CA VAL A 419 -5.38 -4.26 -17.67
C VAL A 419 -5.92 -5.68 -17.53
N SER A 420 -5.96 -6.16 -16.29
CA SER A 420 -6.50 -7.48 -15.95
C SER A 420 -6.91 -7.51 -14.48
N SER A 421 -7.79 -8.44 -14.16
CA SER A 421 -8.15 -8.72 -12.77
C SER A 421 -8.62 -10.15 -12.59
N TRP A 422 -8.51 -10.63 -11.36
CA TRP A 422 -8.97 -11.94 -10.96
C TRP A 422 -9.56 -11.89 -9.55
N SER A 423 -10.58 -12.72 -9.30
CA SER A 423 -11.07 -13.02 -7.96
C SER A 423 -11.45 -14.49 -7.82
N ALA A 424 -11.27 -15.06 -6.65
CA ALA A 424 -11.60 -16.45 -6.36
C ALA A 424 -13.12 -16.70 -6.37
N SER A 425 -13.91 -15.77 -5.84
CA SER A 425 -15.38 -15.87 -5.82
C SER A 425 -16.04 -15.58 -7.17
N GLY A 426 -15.27 -15.19 -8.20
CA GLY A 426 -15.81 -14.74 -9.49
C GLY A 426 -16.52 -13.39 -9.43
N ARG A 427 -16.47 -12.70 -8.28
CA ARG A 427 -16.96 -11.33 -8.10
C ARG A 427 -16.04 -10.32 -8.79
N THR A 428 -16.53 -9.10 -8.97
CA THR A 428 -15.72 -8.00 -9.48
C THR A 428 -14.53 -7.73 -8.53
N ALA A 429 -13.35 -7.59 -9.11
CA ALA A 429 -12.13 -7.14 -8.42
C ALA A 429 -11.46 -6.13 -9.33
N SER A 430 -11.67 -4.85 -9.10
CA SER A 430 -11.08 -3.76 -9.88
C SER A 430 -10.11 -3.00 -9.00
N MET A 431 -10.51 -1.86 -8.46
CA MET A 431 -9.75 -1.07 -7.50
C MET A 431 -10.69 -0.60 -6.40
N GLY A 432 -10.17 -0.54 -5.18
CA GLY A 432 -10.87 0.12 -4.08
C GLY A 432 -10.96 1.64 -4.32
N LEU A 433 -12.08 2.24 -3.94
CA LEU A 433 -12.27 3.67 -3.79
C LEU A 433 -12.68 3.94 -2.34
N PHE A 434 -11.94 4.78 -1.62
CA PHE A 434 -12.25 5.06 -0.23
C PHE A 434 -13.60 5.77 -0.12
N PHE A 435 -14.43 5.29 0.81
CA PHE A 435 -15.76 5.85 1.06
C PHE A 435 -15.89 6.44 2.45
N CYS A 436 -15.47 5.74 3.50
CA CYS A 436 -15.52 6.22 4.87
C CYS A 436 -14.66 5.36 5.81
N VAL A 437 -14.63 5.70 7.09
CA VAL A 437 -14.03 4.86 8.14
C VAL A 437 -15.16 4.15 8.90
N TYR A 438 -15.01 2.85 9.18
CA TYR A 438 -15.79 2.17 10.20
C TYR A 438 -15.13 2.33 11.58
N GLN A 439 -15.88 2.83 12.56
CA GLN A 439 -15.44 2.90 13.96
C GLN A 439 -15.62 1.57 14.68
N SER A 440 -16.64 0.81 14.30
CA SER A 440 -16.92 -0.54 14.78
C SER A 440 -17.82 -1.24 13.76
N SER A 441 -18.15 -2.52 14.00
CA SER A 441 -18.95 -3.32 13.09
C SER A 441 -20.27 -2.64 12.71
N GLY A 442 -20.41 -2.30 11.42
CA GLY A 442 -21.59 -1.63 10.87
C GLY A 442 -21.74 -0.14 11.25
N VAL A 443 -20.79 0.44 11.98
CA VAL A 443 -20.84 1.83 12.42
C VAL A 443 -19.83 2.67 11.65
N ILE A 444 -20.33 3.49 10.73
CA ILE A 444 -19.54 4.49 10.00
C ILE A 444 -19.20 5.69 10.88
N GLN A 445 -18.00 6.22 10.70
CA GLN A 445 -17.61 7.52 11.24
C GLN A 445 -18.41 8.63 10.53
N ALA A 446 -18.91 9.59 11.30
CA ALA A 446 -19.70 10.69 10.76
C ALA A 446 -18.87 11.68 9.93
N SER A 447 -17.55 11.77 10.20
CA SER A 447 -16.61 12.66 9.55
C SER A 447 -15.52 11.90 8.77
N HIS A 448 -15.07 12.49 7.66
CA HIS A 448 -13.87 12.05 6.96
C HIS A 448 -12.65 12.62 7.67
N PRO A 449 -11.50 11.93 7.61
CA PRO A 449 -10.22 12.47 8.11
C PRO A 449 -9.87 13.80 7.44
N SER A 450 -9.12 14.66 8.14
CA SER A 450 -8.60 15.93 7.60
C SER A 450 -7.75 15.71 6.35
N MET A 451 -6.90 14.67 6.34
CA MET A 451 -6.10 14.27 5.18
C MET A 451 -6.93 13.84 3.96
N TYR A 452 -8.21 13.48 4.12
CA TYR A 452 -9.16 13.19 3.02
C TYR A 452 -10.15 14.34 2.78
N THR A 453 -9.87 15.53 3.28
CA THR A 453 -10.72 16.70 3.11
C THR A 453 -9.98 17.80 2.37
N ASN A 454 -10.44 18.13 1.17
CA ASN A 454 -9.85 19.15 0.32
C ASN A 454 -9.86 20.54 1.00
N GLY A 455 -8.68 21.13 1.13
CA GLY A 455 -8.48 22.43 1.77
C GLY A 455 -8.29 22.38 3.30
N SER A 456 -8.10 21.21 3.90
CA SER A 456 -7.87 21.02 5.34
C SER A 456 -6.55 21.58 5.88
N ARG A 457 -5.59 21.90 5.00
CA ARG A 457 -4.20 22.25 5.35
C ARG A 457 -3.45 21.14 6.11
N ASP A 458 -4.02 19.95 6.16
CA ASP A 458 -3.34 18.77 6.67
C ASP A 458 -2.17 18.43 5.73
N PRO A 459 -0.94 18.25 6.25
CA PRO A 459 0.25 18.01 5.44
C PRO A 459 0.22 16.66 4.70
N LEU A 460 -0.67 15.74 5.10
CA LEU A 460 -0.81 14.41 4.50
C LEU A 460 -1.88 14.37 3.38
N VAL A 461 -2.44 15.51 3.00
CA VAL A 461 -3.38 15.60 1.88
C VAL A 461 -2.71 15.16 0.58
N SER A 462 -3.28 14.14 -0.05
CA SER A 462 -2.81 13.60 -1.32
C SER A 462 -3.28 14.45 -2.52
N ARG A 463 -2.60 14.33 -3.66
CA ARG A 463 -3.03 14.92 -4.94
C ARG A 463 -4.41 14.40 -5.36
N PHE A 464 -4.75 13.15 -5.05
CA PHE A 464 -6.11 12.64 -5.30
C PHE A 464 -7.16 13.51 -4.58
N VAL A 465 -6.91 13.82 -3.30
CA VAL A 465 -7.81 14.63 -2.47
C VAL A 465 -7.89 16.07 -2.98
N THR A 466 -6.79 16.64 -3.49
CA THR A 466 -6.79 17.98 -4.09
C THR A 466 -7.52 18.04 -5.43
N ASP A 467 -7.37 17.01 -6.28
CA ASP A 467 -7.75 17.07 -7.69
C ASP A 467 -9.16 16.48 -7.94
N CYS A 468 -9.57 15.47 -7.17
CA CYS A 468 -10.86 14.79 -7.30
C CYS A 468 -12.03 15.55 -6.63
N THR A 469 -12.15 16.84 -6.95
CA THR A 469 -13.04 17.80 -6.26
C THR A 469 -14.54 17.47 -6.33
N GLY A 470 -14.98 16.66 -7.30
CA GLY A 470 -16.37 16.23 -7.42
C GLY A 470 -16.77 15.08 -6.49
N TYR A 471 -15.80 14.30 -6.00
CA TYR A 471 -16.03 13.15 -5.12
C TYR A 471 -15.72 13.51 -3.66
N VAL A 472 -14.51 14.01 -3.41
CA VAL A 472 -13.90 14.25 -2.10
C VAL A 472 -14.56 15.43 -1.37
N PRO A 473 -14.74 15.41 -0.03
CA PRO A 473 -15.27 16.54 0.70
C PRO A 473 -14.31 17.74 0.70
N CYS A 474 -14.85 18.96 0.81
CA CYS A 474 -14.08 20.20 0.83
C CYS A 474 -14.50 21.11 1.99
N ILE A 475 -13.52 21.72 2.67
CA ILE A 475 -13.80 22.67 3.75
C ILE A 475 -14.70 23.82 3.30
N LYS A 476 -14.51 24.30 2.06
CA LYS A 476 -15.30 25.40 1.49
C LYS A 476 -16.69 24.98 1.02
N LYS A 477 -17.08 23.71 1.21
CA LYS A 477 -18.34 23.10 0.76
C LYS A 477 -18.59 23.32 -0.72
N ASN A 478 -17.94 22.52 -1.55
CA ASN A 478 -18.03 22.70 -3.00
C ASN A 478 -19.27 22.01 -3.61
N GLY A 479 -19.99 21.19 -2.85
CA GLY A 479 -21.10 20.33 -3.29
C GLY A 479 -20.61 19.03 -3.91
N SER A 480 -19.61 18.37 -3.34
CA SER A 480 -19.12 17.07 -3.80
C SER A 480 -20.06 15.93 -3.41
N LEU A 481 -19.82 14.74 -3.94
CA LEU A 481 -20.65 13.58 -3.63
C LEU A 481 -20.59 13.21 -2.15
N LEU A 482 -19.39 13.11 -1.56
CA LEU A 482 -19.27 12.77 -0.14
C LEU A 482 -19.86 13.85 0.77
N GLU A 483 -19.77 15.14 0.40
CA GLU A 483 -20.50 16.20 1.10
C GLU A 483 -22.02 16.03 1.04
N LYS A 484 -22.56 15.63 -0.10
CA LYS A 484 -24.00 15.38 -0.26
C LYS A 484 -24.47 14.18 0.56
N LEU A 485 -23.63 13.17 0.70
CA LEU A 485 -23.95 11.95 1.42
C LEU A 485 -23.83 12.10 2.95
N PHE A 486 -22.82 12.82 3.45
CA PHE A 486 -22.51 12.88 4.88
C PHE A 486 -22.87 14.21 5.56
N TYR A 487 -22.78 15.35 4.84
CA TYR A 487 -22.80 16.68 5.47
C TYR A 487 -23.96 17.58 5.06
N THR A 488 -24.86 17.09 4.19
CA THR A 488 -26.04 17.83 3.78
C THR A 488 -27.24 17.44 4.63
N ASN A 489 -27.89 18.44 5.25
CA ASN A 489 -29.22 18.29 5.83
C ASN A 489 -30.27 18.49 4.74
N PHE A 490 -31.20 17.55 4.62
CA PHE A 490 -32.27 17.52 3.62
C PHE A 490 -33.64 17.86 4.23
#